data_AF-A0A1E4XM96-F1
#
_entry.id   AF-A0A1E4XM96-F1
#
_cell.length_a   1.000
_cell.length_b   1.000
_cell.length_c   1.000
_cell.angle_alpha   90.00
_cell.angle_beta   90.00
_cell.angle_gamma   90.00
#
_symmetry.space_group_name_H-M   'P 1'
#
loop_
_entity.id
_entity.type
_entity.pdbx_description
1 polymer ?
#
loop_
_entity_poly.entity_id
_entity_poly.type
_entity_poly.pdbx_seq_one_letter_code
_entity_poly.pdbx_strand_id
1 'polypeptide(L)'
;MSYKQNENGYTGETRSKALLSNDFWILTRSVDADSADIIVQEKQRSKEHAIHNRAHTPALGYVQSKYFEGHNQVKIHRNYVDDPITPFRKGYFALIHTNDEHERHVHYFFTAQDIQTHWYFNDKKDHYCFSLTADRDYSEFKNLLPKAIREQIQSGIKDLKYSVESLIWRDFIALNSNTRCLGSPAGQYILTRPHGCPTAIYVAPNGQASPLDPRKDLFPYSGFFEWGYNGTGPNFLAISLLAHFFGGDIPDNDSIDALKYNLISHLERFNKDDIIIDSDRILRALAYVPDSPVDLNSHPTLLSLYNEAQNRYKKYV
;
A
#
# COMPACT_ATOMS: atom_id res chain seq x y z
N MET A 1 -19.00 -37.04 -8.24
CA MET A 1 -17.88 -37.37 -7.33
C MET A 1 -18.07 -38.80 -6.86
N SER A 2 -17.02 -39.62 -6.85
CA SER A 2 -17.10 -40.98 -6.31
C SER A 2 -17.02 -40.93 -4.77
N TYR A 3 -17.59 -41.93 -4.07
CA TYR A 3 -17.55 -42.02 -2.60
C TYR A 3 -16.13 -41.81 -2.03
N LYS A 4 -15.12 -42.41 -2.68
CA LYS A 4 -13.72 -42.32 -2.27
C LYS A 4 -13.14 -40.90 -2.36
N GLN A 5 -13.60 -40.11 -3.34
CA GLN A 5 -13.18 -38.71 -3.48
C GLN A 5 -13.68 -37.85 -2.31
N ASN A 6 -14.90 -38.11 -1.83
CA ASN A 6 -15.48 -37.42 -0.69
C ASN A 6 -14.79 -37.79 0.63
N GLU A 7 -14.48 -39.08 0.84
CA GLU A 7 -13.74 -39.54 2.03
C GLU A 7 -12.33 -38.94 2.09
N ASN A 8 -11.65 -38.85 0.94
CA ASN A 8 -10.34 -38.20 0.83
C ASN A 8 -10.42 -36.72 1.19
N GLY A 9 -11.42 -36.00 0.67
CA GLY A 9 -11.67 -34.61 1.01
C GLY A 9 -11.89 -34.41 2.51
N TYR A 10 -12.79 -35.21 3.10
CA TYR A 10 -13.08 -35.17 4.53
C TYR A 10 -11.86 -35.48 5.41
N THR A 11 -11.06 -36.47 5.01
CA THR A 11 -9.85 -36.87 5.73
C THR A 11 -8.79 -35.76 5.71
N GLY A 12 -8.55 -35.16 4.55
CA GLY A 12 -7.63 -34.02 4.42
C GLY A 12 -8.07 -32.87 5.33
N GLU A 13 -9.32 -32.46 5.23
CA GLU A 13 -9.88 -31.34 6.00
C GLU A 13 -9.79 -31.60 7.51
N THR A 14 -10.14 -32.82 7.96
CA THR A 14 -10.07 -33.21 9.38
C THR A 14 -8.63 -33.14 9.91
N ARG A 15 -7.65 -33.64 9.14
CA ARG A 15 -6.23 -33.59 9.53
C ARG A 15 -5.69 -32.17 9.55
N SER A 16 -6.05 -31.35 8.58
CA SER A 16 -5.72 -29.92 8.56
C SER A 16 -6.28 -29.21 9.79
N LYS A 17 -7.56 -29.45 10.14
CA LYS A 17 -8.17 -28.86 11.34
C LYS A 17 -7.43 -29.26 12.61
N ALA A 18 -7.12 -30.54 12.79
CA ALA A 18 -6.40 -31.03 13.96
C ALA A 18 -5.01 -30.39 14.09
N LEU A 19 -4.30 -30.20 12.98
CA LEU A 19 -2.98 -29.56 12.96
C LEU A 19 -3.05 -28.08 13.35
N LEU A 20 -4.09 -27.37 12.91
CA LEU A 20 -4.21 -25.91 13.05
C LEU A 20 -4.93 -25.49 14.34
N SER A 21 -5.77 -26.35 14.94
CA SER A 21 -6.69 -25.99 16.02
C SER A 21 -6.01 -25.56 17.31
N ASN A 22 -4.72 -25.87 17.50
CA ASN A 22 -3.98 -25.44 18.70
C ASN A 22 -3.75 -23.93 18.68
N ASP A 23 -3.32 -23.39 17.54
CA ASP A 23 -2.84 -22.02 17.41
C ASP A 23 -3.87 -21.08 16.78
N PHE A 24 -4.85 -21.61 16.05
CA PHE A 24 -5.82 -20.84 15.29
C PHE A 24 -7.27 -21.15 15.69
N TRP A 25 -8.11 -20.12 15.65
CA TRP A 25 -9.55 -20.30 15.48
C TRP A 25 -9.82 -20.72 14.04
N ILE A 26 -10.68 -21.74 13.88
CA ILE A 26 -11.00 -22.35 12.60
C ILE A 26 -12.43 -21.99 12.26
N LEU A 27 -12.64 -21.36 11.12
CA LEU A 27 -13.97 -21.18 10.53
C LEU A 27 -14.07 -22.08 9.29
N THR A 28 -15.19 -22.80 9.22
CA THR A 28 -15.55 -23.62 8.06
C THR A 28 -16.67 -22.92 7.33
N ARG A 29 -16.62 -22.87 6.00
CA ARG A 29 -17.68 -22.25 5.20
C ARG A 29 -18.69 -23.32 4.82
N SER A 30 -19.98 -22.98 4.93
CA SER A 30 -21.09 -23.84 4.52
C SER A 30 -21.44 -23.72 3.02
N VAL A 31 -20.77 -22.82 2.29
CA VAL A 31 -21.03 -22.51 0.88
C VAL A 31 -19.70 -22.36 0.13
N ASP A 32 -19.58 -23.02 -1.03
CA ASP A 32 -18.41 -23.05 -1.94
C ASP A 32 -18.16 -21.69 -2.64
N ALA A 33 -18.09 -20.59 -1.90
CA ALA A 33 -18.03 -19.25 -2.47
C ALA A 33 -16.61 -18.72 -2.73
N ASP A 34 -15.57 -19.20 -2.02
CA ASP A 34 -14.17 -18.80 -2.30
C ASP A 34 -13.14 -19.93 -2.09
N SER A 35 -13.52 -21.17 -2.36
CA SER A 35 -12.62 -22.31 -2.61
C SER A 35 -11.61 -22.79 -1.56
N ALA A 36 -11.34 -22.01 -0.50
CA ALA A 36 -10.55 -22.46 0.62
C ALA A 36 -11.43 -23.23 1.61
N ASP A 37 -11.01 -24.43 1.99
CA ASP A 37 -11.80 -25.31 2.87
C ASP A 37 -11.82 -24.77 4.31
N ILE A 38 -10.73 -24.10 4.72
CA ILE A 38 -10.53 -23.65 6.09
C ILE A 38 -10.11 -22.18 6.10
N ILE A 39 -10.78 -21.38 6.92
CA ILE A 39 -10.33 -20.03 7.28
C ILE A 39 -9.72 -20.08 8.68
N VAL A 40 -8.53 -19.52 8.83
CA VAL A 40 -7.82 -19.44 10.11
C VAL A 40 -7.71 -18.01 10.61
N GLN A 41 -7.89 -17.84 11.92
CA GLN A 41 -7.61 -16.59 12.62
C GLN A 41 -6.73 -16.90 13.83
N GLU A 42 -5.68 -16.11 14.04
CA GLU A 42 -4.77 -16.32 15.19
C GLU A 42 -5.52 -16.16 16.52
N LYS A 43 -5.32 -17.13 17.43
CA LYS A 43 -5.83 -17.03 18.80
C LYS A 43 -5.09 -15.93 19.56
N GLN A 44 -5.86 -15.01 20.13
CA GLN A 44 -5.32 -13.96 20.98
C GLN A 44 -4.78 -14.57 22.29
N ARG A 45 -3.52 -14.25 22.61
CA ARG A 45 -2.83 -14.82 23.79
C ARG A 45 -3.10 -14.04 25.08
N SER A 46 -3.69 -12.85 25.00
CA SER A 46 -4.01 -12.03 26.17
C SER A 46 -5.31 -11.25 25.98
N LYS A 47 -5.95 -10.91 27.11
CA LYS A 47 -7.21 -10.15 27.14
C LYS A 47 -6.99 -8.72 26.65
N GLU A 48 -5.84 -8.14 26.96
CA GLU A 48 -5.44 -6.78 26.55
C GLU A 48 -5.30 -6.72 25.01
N HIS A 49 -4.66 -7.72 24.40
CA HIS A 49 -4.58 -7.83 22.94
C HIS A 49 -5.96 -8.01 22.30
N ALA A 50 -6.82 -8.84 22.89
CA ALA A 50 -8.18 -9.02 22.40
C ALA A 50 -9.02 -7.74 22.46
N ILE A 51 -8.85 -6.91 23.50
CA ILE A 51 -9.54 -5.62 23.64
C ILE A 51 -8.99 -4.61 22.61
N HIS A 52 -7.67 -4.50 22.48
CA HIS A 52 -7.04 -3.59 21.53
C HIS A 52 -7.43 -3.90 20.08
N ASN A 53 -7.55 -5.19 19.74
CA ASN A 53 -7.88 -5.64 18.39
C ASN A 53 -9.39 -5.59 18.08
N ARG A 54 -10.28 -5.22 19.01
CA ARG A 54 -11.75 -5.15 18.75
C ARG A 54 -12.13 -4.18 17.64
N ALA A 55 -11.41 -3.07 17.50
CA ALA A 55 -11.70 -2.03 16.52
C ALA A 55 -11.03 -2.29 15.15
N HIS A 56 -10.20 -3.33 15.04
CA HIS A 56 -9.45 -3.64 13.83
C HIS A 56 -10.14 -4.74 13.02
N THR A 57 -10.06 -4.65 11.69
CA THR A 57 -10.51 -5.72 10.80
C THR A 57 -9.78 -7.02 11.16
N PRO A 58 -10.50 -8.15 11.33
CA PRO A 58 -9.87 -9.42 11.67
C PRO A 58 -8.92 -9.86 10.54
N ALA A 59 -7.70 -10.20 10.91
CA ALA A 59 -6.72 -10.74 9.97
C ALA A 59 -6.96 -12.24 9.81
N LEU A 60 -7.29 -12.65 8.58
CA LEU A 60 -7.69 -14.02 8.24
C LEU A 60 -6.71 -14.63 7.24
N GLY A 61 -6.44 -15.93 7.41
CA GLY A 61 -5.74 -16.76 6.44
C GLY A 61 -6.67 -17.78 5.81
N TYR A 62 -6.36 -18.19 4.59
CA TYR A 62 -7.14 -19.14 3.81
C TYR A 62 -6.29 -20.37 3.55
N VAL A 63 -6.75 -21.53 4.02
CA VAL A 63 -6.03 -22.80 3.89
C VAL A 63 -6.88 -23.75 3.05
N GLN A 64 -6.33 -24.15 1.91
CA GLN A 64 -6.86 -25.25 1.12
C GLN A 64 -6.29 -26.56 1.63
N SER A 65 -7.15 -27.50 1.97
CA SER A 65 -6.79 -28.86 2.31
C SER A 65 -7.00 -29.79 1.12
N LYS A 66 -6.01 -30.63 0.82
CA LYS A 66 -6.15 -31.69 -0.17
C LYS A 66 -5.56 -32.98 0.36
N TYR A 67 -6.15 -34.10 -0.04
CA TYR A 67 -5.62 -35.42 0.22
C TYR A 67 -5.37 -36.13 -1.11
N PHE A 68 -4.26 -36.84 -1.23
CA PHE A 68 -3.97 -37.68 -2.39
C PHE A 68 -3.55 -39.09 -1.96
N GLU A 69 -3.80 -40.05 -2.85
CA GLU A 69 -3.38 -41.44 -2.74
C GLU A 69 -2.83 -41.90 -4.08
N GLY A 70 -1.76 -42.70 -4.05
CA GLY A 70 -1.13 -43.26 -5.25
C GLY A 70 -0.65 -42.17 -6.21
N HIS A 71 -0.94 -42.32 -7.50
CA HIS A 71 -0.51 -41.40 -8.56
C HIS A 71 -1.45 -40.20 -8.78
N ASN A 72 -2.37 -39.92 -7.85
CA ASN A 72 -3.32 -38.84 -8.02
C ASN A 72 -2.64 -37.47 -7.88
N GLN A 73 -2.85 -36.64 -8.90
CA GLN A 73 -2.40 -35.27 -8.95
C GLN A 73 -3.33 -34.36 -8.15
N VAL A 74 -2.76 -33.51 -7.31
CA VAL A 74 -3.50 -32.44 -6.64
C VAL A 74 -3.50 -31.21 -7.53
N LYS A 75 -4.65 -30.53 -7.63
CA LYS A 75 -4.83 -29.33 -8.44
C LYS A 75 -5.39 -28.19 -7.61
N ILE A 76 -4.84 -27.00 -7.79
CA ILE A 76 -5.31 -25.74 -7.21
C ILE A 76 -5.48 -24.74 -8.35
N HIS A 77 -6.64 -24.12 -8.46
CA HIS A 77 -6.89 -23.14 -9.52
C HIS A 77 -6.01 -21.90 -9.34
N ARG A 78 -5.50 -21.37 -10.44
CA ARG A 78 -4.54 -20.25 -10.46
C ARG A 78 -5.06 -19.01 -9.73
N ASN A 79 -6.34 -18.67 -9.89
CA ASN A 79 -6.99 -17.52 -9.21
C ASN A 79 -6.94 -17.56 -7.67
N TYR A 80 -6.57 -18.69 -7.04
CA TYR A 80 -6.42 -18.77 -5.59
C TYR A 80 -5.01 -18.46 -5.13
N VAL A 81 -4.04 -18.63 -6.02
CA VAL A 81 -2.60 -18.47 -5.76
C VAL A 81 -2.12 -17.13 -6.31
N ASP A 82 -2.61 -16.73 -7.47
CA ASP A 82 -2.26 -15.49 -8.14
C ASP A 82 -3.08 -14.32 -7.59
N ASP A 83 -2.44 -13.18 -7.51
CA ASP A 83 -3.07 -11.91 -7.17
C ASP A 83 -2.84 -10.91 -8.31
N PRO A 84 -3.84 -10.11 -8.71
CA PRO A 84 -3.67 -9.17 -9.82
C PRO A 84 -2.74 -7.99 -9.50
N ILE A 85 -2.53 -7.68 -8.22
CA ILE A 85 -1.84 -6.48 -7.74
C ILE A 85 -0.49 -6.84 -7.11
N THR A 86 -0.42 -7.98 -6.44
CA THR A 86 0.79 -8.52 -5.81
C THR A 86 1.26 -9.77 -6.57
N PRO A 87 2.53 -10.17 -6.51
CA PRO A 87 3.03 -11.30 -7.30
C PRO A 87 2.31 -12.64 -7.00
N PHE A 88 1.75 -12.79 -5.80
CA PHE A 88 0.98 -13.93 -5.34
C PHE A 88 0.04 -13.52 -4.20
N ARG A 89 -1.01 -14.31 -3.98
CA ARG A 89 -2.04 -14.08 -2.95
C ARG A 89 -1.50 -14.33 -1.55
N LYS A 90 -1.09 -13.27 -0.88
CA LYS A 90 -0.68 -13.30 0.53
C LYS A 90 -1.81 -13.85 1.41
N GLY A 91 -1.46 -14.63 2.42
CA GLY A 91 -2.44 -15.24 3.34
C GLY A 91 -3.19 -16.45 2.78
N TYR A 92 -2.83 -16.94 1.58
CA TYR A 92 -3.30 -18.23 1.05
C TYR A 92 -2.24 -19.32 1.24
N PHE A 93 -2.68 -20.50 1.69
CA PHE A 93 -1.83 -21.64 2.00
C PHE A 93 -2.47 -22.95 1.53
N ALA A 94 -1.65 -23.97 1.29
CA ALA A 94 -2.10 -25.32 0.99
C ALA A 94 -1.51 -26.33 1.96
N LEU A 95 -2.38 -27.20 2.51
CA LEU A 95 -2.01 -28.38 3.28
C LEU A 95 -2.37 -29.62 2.48
N ILE A 96 -1.35 -30.37 2.09
CA ILE A 96 -1.50 -31.58 1.28
C ILE A 96 -1.20 -32.78 2.16
N HIS A 97 -2.14 -33.70 2.28
CA HIS A 97 -2.06 -34.87 3.14
C HIS A 97 -1.96 -36.15 2.28
N THR A 98 -1.18 -37.11 2.75
CA THR A 98 -1.12 -38.48 2.21
C THR A 98 -0.79 -39.45 3.34
N ASN A 99 -0.80 -40.75 3.05
CA ASN A 99 -0.09 -41.74 3.85
C ASN A 99 1.15 -42.22 3.07
N ASP A 100 2.21 -42.58 3.78
CA ASP A 100 3.39 -43.23 3.17
C ASP A 100 3.15 -44.74 2.95
N GLU A 101 4.15 -45.44 2.45
CA GLU A 101 4.11 -46.89 2.18
C GLU A 101 3.86 -47.74 3.45
N HIS A 102 4.06 -47.17 4.64
CA HIS A 102 3.80 -47.80 5.93
C HIS A 102 2.50 -47.30 6.57
N GLU A 103 1.61 -46.71 5.78
CA GLU A 103 0.34 -46.10 6.20
C GLU A 103 0.48 -44.96 7.22
N ARG A 104 1.69 -44.42 7.40
CA ARG A 104 1.93 -43.30 8.32
C ARG A 104 1.50 -42.00 7.67
N HIS A 105 0.84 -41.14 8.45
CA HIS A 105 0.40 -39.84 7.97
C HIS A 105 1.61 -38.95 7.63
N VAL A 106 1.58 -38.38 6.42
CA VAL A 106 2.50 -37.37 5.92
C VAL A 106 1.71 -36.12 5.51
N HIS A 107 2.27 -34.94 5.75
CA HIS A 107 1.74 -33.69 5.22
C HIS A 107 2.81 -32.87 4.51
N TYR A 108 2.36 -32.01 3.60
CA TYR A 108 3.15 -30.97 2.96
C TYR A 108 2.46 -29.63 3.16
N PHE A 109 3.24 -28.58 3.40
CA PHE A 109 2.72 -27.24 3.60
C PHE A 109 3.36 -26.28 2.60
N PHE A 110 2.54 -25.47 1.96
CA PHE A 110 2.98 -24.49 0.97
C PHE A 110 2.28 -23.15 1.18
N THR A 111 3.04 -22.06 1.06
CA THR A 111 2.49 -20.72 0.82
C THR A 111 2.09 -20.55 -0.64
N ALA A 112 1.32 -19.51 -0.96
CA ALA A 112 1.03 -19.16 -2.36
C ALA A 112 2.31 -18.96 -3.20
N GLN A 113 3.35 -18.37 -2.60
CA GLN A 113 4.65 -18.19 -3.26
C GLN A 113 5.31 -19.54 -3.58
N ASP A 114 5.27 -20.49 -2.64
CA ASP A 114 5.85 -21.82 -2.85
C ASP A 114 5.11 -22.58 -3.95
N ILE A 115 3.78 -22.47 -3.98
CA ILE A 115 2.96 -23.06 -5.05
C ILE A 115 3.38 -22.46 -6.40
N GLN A 116 3.46 -21.14 -6.51
CA GLN A 116 3.85 -20.47 -7.74
C GLN A 116 5.27 -20.85 -8.21
N THR A 117 6.17 -21.08 -7.27
CA THR A 117 7.59 -21.35 -7.56
C THR A 117 7.86 -22.83 -7.89
N HIS A 118 7.22 -23.75 -7.18
CA HIS A 118 7.60 -25.17 -7.20
C HIS A 118 6.55 -26.09 -7.84
N TRP A 119 5.31 -25.63 -8.04
CA TRP A 119 4.28 -26.45 -8.68
C TRP A 119 4.27 -26.20 -10.18
N TYR A 120 3.95 -27.25 -10.95
CA TYR A 120 3.87 -27.13 -12.40
C TYR A 120 2.46 -26.79 -12.85
N PHE A 121 2.31 -26.15 -14.00
CA PHE A 121 1.00 -25.92 -14.60
C PHE A 121 0.47 -27.16 -15.31
N ASN A 122 -0.85 -27.30 -15.36
CA ASN A 122 -1.47 -28.17 -16.35
C ASN A 122 -1.36 -27.58 -17.77
N ASP A 123 -1.77 -28.36 -18.78
CA ASP A 123 -1.67 -27.95 -20.20
C ASP A 123 -2.41 -26.63 -20.51
N LYS A 124 -3.53 -26.37 -19.82
CA LYS A 124 -4.33 -25.15 -19.98
C LYS A 124 -3.78 -23.94 -19.22
N LYS A 125 -2.81 -24.14 -18.33
CA LYS A 125 -2.25 -23.12 -17.42
C LYS A 125 -3.28 -22.42 -16.53
N ASP A 126 -4.39 -23.10 -16.21
CA ASP A 126 -5.43 -22.62 -15.32
C ASP A 126 -5.31 -23.21 -13.89
N HIS A 127 -4.51 -24.26 -13.71
CA HIS A 127 -4.25 -24.88 -12.41
C HIS A 127 -2.76 -25.10 -12.15
N TYR A 128 -2.37 -24.87 -10.90
CA TYR A 128 -1.13 -25.39 -10.32
C TYR A 128 -1.34 -26.84 -9.90
N CYS A 129 -0.36 -27.68 -10.20
CA CYS A 129 -0.41 -29.11 -10.02
C CYS A 129 0.73 -29.60 -9.12
N PHE A 130 0.37 -30.48 -8.20
CA PHE A 130 1.30 -31.19 -7.32
C PHE A 130 1.19 -32.70 -7.56
N SER A 131 2.34 -33.35 -7.66
CA SER A 131 2.47 -34.80 -7.74
C SER A 131 3.87 -35.20 -7.28
N LEU A 132 3.98 -36.33 -6.59
CA LEU A 132 5.28 -36.88 -6.22
C LEU A 132 5.90 -37.67 -7.38
N THR A 133 7.17 -37.37 -7.69
CA THR A 133 8.00 -38.14 -8.63
C THR A 133 9.39 -38.33 -8.03
N ALA A 134 10.23 -39.20 -8.60
CA ALA A 134 11.62 -39.37 -8.15
C ALA A 134 12.38 -38.03 -8.05
N ASP A 135 12.14 -37.12 -9.00
CA ASP A 135 12.78 -35.80 -9.04
C ASP A 135 12.00 -34.69 -8.30
N ARG A 136 10.80 -34.98 -7.77
CA ARG A 136 9.94 -34.01 -7.08
C ARG A 136 9.34 -34.65 -5.84
N ASP A 137 10.13 -34.67 -4.78
CA ASP A 137 9.74 -35.23 -3.49
C ASP A 137 9.20 -34.18 -2.51
N TYR A 138 9.44 -32.90 -2.81
CA TYR A 138 9.11 -31.73 -1.99
C TYR A 138 9.59 -31.89 -0.54
N SER A 139 10.77 -32.49 -0.34
CA SER A 139 11.30 -32.84 0.98
C SER A 139 11.40 -31.64 1.94
N GLU A 140 11.71 -30.46 1.42
CA GLU A 140 11.78 -29.19 2.18
C GLU A 140 10.42 -28.71 2.70
N PHE A 141 9.32 -29.14 2.10
CA PHE A 141 7.94 -28.79 2.50
C PHE A 141 7.27 -29.91 3.30
N LYS A 142 7.93 -31.07 3.42
CA LYS A 142 7.38 -32.30 3.99
C LYS A 142 7.49 -32.29 5.51
N ASN A 143 6.40 -32.67 6.18
CA ASN A 143 6.33 -32.87 7.62
C ASN A 143 6.91 -31.70 8.44
N LEU A 144 6.68 -30.47 7.98
CA LEU A 144 7.09 -29.29 8.72
C LEU A 144 6.53 -29.32 10.14
N LEU A 145 7.36 -28.90 11.10
CA LEU A 145 6.96 -28.81 12.51
C LEU A 145 5.75 -27.86 12.64
N PRO A 146 4.78 -28.16 13.53
CA PRO A 146 3.61 -27.30 13.74
C PRO A 146 3.98 -25.84 14.03
N LYS A 147 5.08 -25.61 14.75
CA LYS A 147 5.61 -24.26 15.01
C LYS A 147 5.98 -23.52 13.72
N ALA A 148 6.66 -24.18 12.78
CA ALA A 148 7.07 -23.57 11.52
C ALA A 148 5.86 -23.23 10.64
N ILE A 149 4.89 -24.15 10.56
CA ILE A 149 3.61 -23.92 9.85
C ILE A 149 2.90 -22.70 10.43
N ARG A 150 2.79 -22.62 11.76
CA ARG A 150 2.18 -21.48 12.44
C ARG A 150 2.88 -20.17 12.10
N GLU A 151 4.20 -20.12 12.17
CA GLU A 151 4.98 -18.90 11.91
C GLU A 151 4.79 -18.41 10.47
N GLN A 152 4.76 -19.33 9.49
CA GLN A 152 4.48 -18.98 8.10
C GLN A 152 3.05 -18.47 7.91
N ILE A 153 2.05 -19.11 8.54
CA ILE A 153 0.67 -18.64 8.48
C ILE A 153 0.53 -17.24 9.11
N GLN A 154 1.11 -17.03 10.30
CA GLN A 154 1.09 -15.73 10.98
C GLN A 154 1.74 -14.63 10.14
N SER A 155 2.91 -14.92 9.54
CA SER A 155 3.59 -13.97 8.66
C SER A 155 2.73 -13.63 7.45
N GLY A 156 2.20 -14.63 6.74
CA GLY A 156 1.38 -14.40 5.55
C GLY A 156 0.09 -13.63 5.83
N ILE A 157 -0.57 -13.87 6.98
CA ILE A 157 -1.75 -13.12 7.43
C ILE A 157 -1.39 -11.66 7.71
N LYS A 158 -0.27 -11.42 8.40
CA LYS A 158 0.20 -10.07 8.73
C LYS A 158 0.56 -9.29 7.46
N ASP A 159 1.25 -9.92 6.52
CA ASP A 159 1.64 -9.29 5.26
C ASP A 159 0.44 -8.98 4.37
N LEU A 160 -0.59 -9.84 4.36
CA LEU A 160 -1.86 -9.56 3.68
C LEU A 160 -2.52 -8.32 4.29
N LYS A 161 -2.64 -8.26 5.63
CA LYS A 161 -3.23 -7.12 6.33
C LYS A 161 -2.55 -5.81 5.96
N TYR A 162 -1.22 -5.75 6.03
CA TYR A 162 -0.48 -4.54 5.64
C TYR A 162 -0.66 -4.17 4.17
N SER A 163 -0.75 -5.17 3.29
CA SER A 163 -0.95 -4.92 1.85
C SER A 163 -2.33 -4.31 1.59
N VAL A 164 -3.38 -4.85 2.23
CA VAL A 164 -4.75 -4.30 2.14
C VAL A 164 -4.84 -2.92 2.77
N GLU A 165 -4.26 -2.71 3.96
CA GLU A 165 -4.22 -1.38 4.59
C GLU A 165 -3.48 -0.37 3.71
N SER A 166 -2.36 -0.76 3.10
CA SER A 166 -1.61 0.09 2.16
C SER A 166 -2.42 0.43 0.91
N LEU A 167 -3.16 -0.52 0.34
CA LEU A 167 -4.05 -0.27 -0.80
C LEU A 167 -5.20 0.66 -0.42
N ILE A 168 -5.88 0.41 0.70
CA ILE A 168 -6.94 1.29 1.21
C ILE A 168 -6.40 2.69 1.46
N TRP A 169 -5.21 2.82 2.05
CA TRP A 169 -4.57 4.12 2.24
C TRP A 169 -4.25 4.80 0.92
N ARG A 170 -3.67 4.08 -0.06
CA ARG A 170 -3.34 4.64 -1.38
C ARG A 170 -4.59 5.07 -2.13
N ASP A 171 -5.63 4.26 -2.14
CA ASP A 171 -6.89 4.56 -2.81
C ASP A 171 -7.63 5.69 -2.10
N PHE A 172 -7.64 5.69 -0.76
CA PHE A 172 -8.18 6.79 0.04
C PHE A 172 -7.41 8.10 -0.23
N ILE A 173 -6.08 8.06 -0.26
CA ILE A 173 -5.25 9.22 -0.60
C ILE A 173 -5.50 9.66 -2.05
N ALA A 174 -5.61 8.75 -3.01
CA ALA A 174 -5.90 9.10 -4.40
C ALA A 174 -7.31 9.71 -4.57
N LEU A 175 -8.30 9.22 -3.82
CA LEU A 175 -9.67 9.71 -3.84
C LEU A 175 -9.87 11.01 -3.06
N ASN A 176 -9.03 11.28 -2.06
CA ASN A 176 -9.16 12.43 -1.16
C ASN A 176 -7.99 13.41 -1.26
N SER A 177 -7.06 13.21 -2.21
CA SER A 177 -6.07 14.23 -2.56
C SER A 177 -6.78 15.25 -3.42
N ASN A 178 -6.96 16.46 -2.89
CA ASN A 178 -7.53 17.56 -3.66
C ASN A 178 -6.43 18.07 -4.59
N THR A 179 -6.23 17.34 -5.68
CA THR A 179 -5.33 17.72 -6.76
C THR A 179 -6.01 18.79 -7.61
N ARG A 180 -5.29 19.88 -7.88
CA ARG A 180 -5.79 20.98 -8.71
C ARG A 180 -6.25 20.43 -10.07
N CYS A 181 -7.40 20.89 -10.56
CA CYS A 181 -7.85 20.56 -11.91
C CYS A 181 -6.83 21.05 -12.96
N LEU A 182 -6.18 20.12 -13.68
CA LEU A 182 -5.15 20.35 -14.69
C LEU A 182 -5.67 20.95 -16.02
N GLY A 183 -6.65 21.85 -15.97
CA GLY A 183 -7.22 22.52 -17.16
C GLY A 183 -7.41 24.02 -16.99
N SER A 184 -6.85 24.59 -15.93
CA SER A 184 -6.94 26.02 -15.62
C SER A 184 -5.66 26.47 -14.91
N PRO A 185 -5.19 27.71 -15.12
CA PRO A 185 -3.99 28.21 -14.47
C PRO A 185 -4.12 28.12 -12.95
N ALA A 186 -2.99 27.94 -12.27
CA ALA A 186 -2.97 27.94 -10.82
C ALA A 186 -3.44 29.32 -10.30
N GLY A 187 -4.34 29.26 -9.30
CA GLY A 187 -4.89 30.43 -8.63
C GLY A 187 -3.89 31.01 -7.62
N GLN A 188 -4.38 31.43 -6.45
CA GLN A 188 -3.56 32.01 -5.39
C GLN A 188 -3.59 31.12 -4.14
N TYR A 189 -2.53 31.21 -3.35
CA TYR A 189 -2.43 30.59 -2.04
C TYR A 189 -2.32 31.69 -0.98
N ILE A 190 -3.28 31.72 -0.08
CA ILE A 190 -3.34 32.68 1.01
C ILE A 190 -2.79 32.00 2.27
N LEU A 191 -1.68 32.50 2.78
CA LEU A 191 -1.14 32.11 4.08
C LEU A 191 -1.64 33.09 5.13
N THR A 192 -2.32 32.56 6.13
CA THR A 192 -2.97 33.35 7.18
C THR A 192 -2.87 32.67 8.54
N ARG A 193 -3.11 33.40 9.63
CA ARG A 193 -3.10 32.88 11.00
C ARG A 193 -4.40 33.15 11.76
N PRO A 194 -5.55 32.53 11.39
CA PRO A 194 -6.78 32.64 12.16
C PRO A 194 -6.54 32.18 13.60
N HIS A 195 -6.81 33.05 14.57
CA HIS A 195 -6.55 32.78 16.00
C HIS A 195 -5.11 32.32 16.31
N GLY A 196 -4.12 32.72 15.50
CA GLY A 196 -2.72 32.33 15.67
C GLY A 196 -2.34 30.98 15.03
N CYS A 197 -3.30 30.26 14.44
CA CYS A 197 -3.06 28.97 13.79
C CYS A 197 -2.64 29.15 12.32
N PRO A 198 -1.39 28.83 11.94
CA PRO A 198 -0.95 28.95 10.55
C PRO A 198 -1.75 28.02 9.64
N THR A 199 -2.34 28.63 8.61
CA THR A 199 -3.27 28.00 7.67
C THR A 199 -2.92 28.45 6.26
N ALA A 200 -3.02 27.54 5.30
CA ALA A 200 -2.89 27.83 3.88
C ALA A 200 -4.21 27.54 3.17
N ILE A 201 -4.71 28.52 2.42
CA ILE A 201 -5.98 28.46 1.68
C ILE A 201 -5.66 28.62 0.20
N TYR A 202 -6.14 27.71 -0.63
CA TYR A 202 -6.12 27.88 -2.07
C TYR A 202 -7.36 28.65 -2.53
N VAL A 203 -7.18 29.62 -3.42
CA VAL A 203 -8.24 30.37 -4.10
C VAL A 203 -8.10 30.15 -5.59
N ALA A 204 -9.06 29.47 -6.20
CA ALA A 204 -9.10 29.19 -7.62
C ALA A 204 -9.34 30.46 -8.46
N PRO A 205 -9.01 30.46 -9.76
CA PRO A 205 -9.25 31.61 -10.65
C PRO A 205 -10.72 32.07 -10.71
N ASN A 206 -11.67 31.17 -10.44
CA ASN A 206 -13.10 31.48 -10.38
C ASN A 206 -13.54 32.06 -9.01
N GLY A 207 -12.60 32.27 -8.08
CA GLY A 207 -12.86 32.80 -6.74
C GLY A 207 -13.26 31.76 -5.69
N GLN A 208 -13.40 30.47 -6.04
CA GLN A 208 -13.68 29.44 -5.05
C GLN A 208 -12.46 29.21 -4.15
N ALA A 209 -12.70 29.17 -2.83
CA ALA A 209 -11.66 28.96 -1.84
C ALA A 209 -11.81 27.62 -1.11
N SER A 210 -10.69 26.95 -0.87
CA SER A 210 -10.62 25.72 -0.08
C SER A 210 -9.31 25.65 0.71
N PRO A 211 -9.26 24.92 1.82
CA PRO A 211 -7.97 24.61 2.47
C PRO A 211 -7.01 23.96 1.47
N LEU A 212 -5.72 24.31 1.56
CA LEU A 212 -4.67 23.64 0.79
C LEU A 212 -4.52 22.20 1.32
N ASP A 213 -4.46 21.24 0.40
CA ASP A 213 -4.20 19.84 0.74
C ASP A 213 -2.78 19.70 1.33
N PRO A 214 -2.65 19.15 2.55
CA PRO A 214 -1.36 18.95 3.20
C PRO A 214 -0.48 17.86 2.59
N ARG A 215 -0.98 17.01 1.67
CA ARG A 215 -0.21 15.94 1.00
C ARG A 215 0.70 15.15 1.96
N LYS A 216 0.13 14.70 3.08
CA LYS A 216 0.83 13.92 4.13
C LYS A 216 1.41 12.61 3.61
N ASP A 217 0.92 12.13 2.47
CA ASP A 217 1.46 11.00 1.73
C ASP A 217 2.88 11.25 1.20
N LEU A 218 3.24 12.51 0.93
CA LEU A 218 4.55 12.90 0.41
C LEU A 218 5.56 13.28 1.50
N PHE A 219 5.10 13.53 2.73
CA PHE A 219 5.97 13.95 3.80
C PHE A 219 5.48 13.44 5.17
N PRO A 220 6.24 12.53 5.83
CA PRO A 220 5.84 11.90 7.09
C PRO A 220 6.05 12.85 8.28
N TYR A 221 5.34 13.98 8.29
CA TYR A 221 5.37 14.98 9.34
C TYR A 221 3.98 15.15 9.94
N SER A 222 3.90 15.10 11.27
CA SER A 222 2.66 15.24 12.03
C SER A 222 2.34 16.68 12.45
N GLY A 223 3.17 17.66 12.05
CA GLY A 223 2.93 19.06 12.38
C GLY A 223 2.08 19.79 11.34
N PHE A 224 2.17 21.12 11.36
CA PHE A 224 1.30 22.03 10.61
C PHE A 224 2.10 22.84 9.59
N PHE A 225 1.39 23.56 8.71
CA PHE A 225 2.02 24.56 7.84
C PHE A 225 2.67 25.65 8.69
N GLU A 226 3.84 26.11 8.28
CA GLU A 226 4.56 27.20 8.93
C GLU A 226 5.48 27.86 7.89
N TRP A 227 5.92 29.09 8.16
CA TRP A 227 6.78 29.87 7.27
C TRP A 227 7.66 30.86 8.05
N GLY A 228 8.61 31.50 7.37
CA GLY A 228 9.46 32.54 7.96
C GLY A 228 10.59 32.04 8.86
N TYR A 229 10.99 30.78 8.69
CA TYR A 229 12.21 30.21 9.28
C TYR A 229 12.67 28.99 8.48
N ASN A 230 13.84 28.45 8.80
CA ASN A 230 14.38 27.24 8.19
C ASN A 230 14.09 26.00 9.05
N GLY A 231 12.97 25.33 8.83
CA GLY A 231 12.67 24.08 9.52
C GLY A 231 11.61 23.23 8.84
N THR A 232 11.03 22.29 9.61
CA THR A 232 10.20 21.21 9.07
C THR A 232 8.83 21.67 8.58
N GLY A 233 8.20 22.64 9.24
CA GLY A 233 6.91 23.19 8.80
C GLY A 233 6.98 23.98 7.48
N PRO A 234 7.99 24.85 7.27
CA PRO A 234 8.31 25.46 5.97
C PRO A 234 8.58 24.44 4.86
N ASN A 235 9.29 23.36 5.19
CA ASN A 235 9.53 22.25 4.26
C ASN A 235 8.23 21.55 3.86
N PHE A 236 7.35 21.32 4.84
CA PHE A 236 6.06 20.70 4.62
C PHE A 236 5.13 21.58 3.77
N LEU A 237 5.12 22.89 4.02
CA LEU A 237 4.40 23.86 3.20
C LEU A 237 4.93 23.90 1.76
N ALA A 238 6.25 23.85 1.56
CA ALA A 238 6.87 23.80 0.24
C ALA A 238 6.39 22.60 -0.58
N ILE A 239 6.42 21.40 0.02
CA ILE A 239 5.98 20.16 -0.62
C ILE A 239 4.50 20.25 -1.00
N SER A 240 3.66 20.74 -0.10
CA SER A 240 2.20 20.84 -0.31
C SER A 240 1.86 21.83 -1.43
N LEU A 241 2.51 23.00 -1.44
CA LEU A 241 2.33 24.02 -2.48
C LEU A 241 2.78 23.50 -3.85
N LEU A 242 3.96 22.89 -3.95
CA LEU A 242 4.48 22.38 -5.22
C LEU A 242 3.67 21.21 -5.74
N ALA A 243 3.30 20.26 -4.88
CA ALA A 243 2.48 19.14 -5.27
C ALA A 243 1.11 19.60 -5.81
N HIS A 244 0.50 20.61 -5.19
CA HIS A 244 -0.74 21.20 -5.71
C HIS A 244 -0.51 22.01 -7.00
N PHE A 245 0.58 22.79 -7.07
CA PHE A 245 0.95 23.58 -8.25
C PHE A 245 1.22 22.69 -9.47
N PHE A 246 1.84 21.52 -9.28
CA PHE A 246 2.09 20.53 -10.32
C PHE A 246 0.90 19.59 -10.58
N GLY A 247 -0.29 19.89 -10.03
CA GLY A 247 -1.51 19.12 -10.29
C GLY A 247 -1.51 17.70 -9.70
N GLY A 248 -0.75 17.49 -8.63
CA GLY A 248 -0.67 16.22 -7.91
C GLY A 248 0.68 15.51 -8.03
N ASP A 249 1.49 15.87 -9.02
CA ASP A 249 2.83 15.31 -9.23
C ASP A 249 3.73 15.49 -8.00
N ILE A 250 4.61 14.51 -7.78
CA ILE A 250 5.57 14.53 -6.69
C ILE A 250 6.68 15.53 -7.04
N PRO A 251 6.90 16.61 -6.26
CA PRO A 251 7.96 17.55 -6.52
C PRO A 251 9.35 16.94 -6.25
N ASP A 252 10.34 17.31 -7.08
CA ASP A 252 11.74 16.93 -6.85
C ASP A 252 12.39 17.76 -5.72
N ASN A 253 13.45 17.23 -5.12
CA ASN A 253 14.14 17.85 -3.98
C ASN A 253 14.68 19.25 -4.31
N ASP A 254 15.20 19.45 -5.52
CA ASP A 254 15.75 20.75 -5.94
C ASP A 254 14.66 21.82 -5.97
N SER A 255 13.47 21.46 -6.49
CA SER A 255 12.30 22.34 -6.52
C SER A 255 11.80 22.66 -5.10
N ILE A 256 11.78 21.66 -4.21
CA ILE A 256 11.41 21.84 -2.80
C ILE A 256 12.37 22.81 -2.12
N ASP A 257 13.68 22.59 -2.27
CA ASP A 257 14.71 23.44 -1.68
C ASP A 257 14.65 24.85 -2.26
N ALA A 258 14.47 25.00 -3.57
CA ALA A 258 14.32 26.30 -4.23
C ALA A 258 13.12 27.08 -3.67
N LEU A 259 11.93 26.47 -3.59
CA LEU A 259 10.76 27.16 -3.05
C LEU A 259 10.91 27.47 -1.56
N LYS A 260 11.44 26.53 -0.78
CA LYS A 260 11.64 26.70 0.67
C LYS A 260 12.61 27.85 0.95
N TYR A 261 13.81 27.78 0.40
CA TYR A 261 14.88 28.71 0.73
C TYR A 261 14.78 30.04 0.02
N ASN A 262 14.19 30.13 -1.18
CA ASN A 262 14.08 31.40 -1.89
C ASN A 262 12.78 32.17 -1.59
N LEU A 263 11.77 31.53 -1.01
CA LEU A 263 10.48 32.15 -0.72
C LEU A 263 10.02 31.89 0.72
N ILE A 264 9.65 30.65 1.05
CA ILE A 264 8.86 30.34 2.27
C ILE A 264 9.60 30.72 3.55
N SER A 265 10.91 30.44 3.62
CA SER A 265 11.74 30.76 4.79
C SER A 265 11.94 32.26 5.02
N HIS A 266 11.73 33.09 4.00
CA HIS A 266 11.90 34.54 4.06
C HIS A 266 10.61 35.31 4.32
N LEU A 267 9.47 34.63 4.29
CA LEU A 267 8.17 35.25 4.58
C LEU A 267 8.11 35.76 6.03
N GLU A 268 7.42 36.87 6.25
CA GLU A 268 7.25 37.39 7.60
C GLU A 268 6.36 36.47 8.44
N ARG A 269 6.97 35.83 9.46
CA ARG A 269 6.32 34.77 10.24
C ARG A 269 5.07 35.23 10.99
N PHE A 270 5.09 36.46 11.51
CA PHE A 270 4.04 37.05 12.34
C PHE A 270 3.36 38.25 11.66
N ASN A 271 3.30 38.22 10.32
CA ASN A 271 2.58 39.24 9.57
C ASN A 271 1.13 39.34 10.07
N LYS A 272 0.64 40.58 10.25
CA LYS A 272 -0.75 40.85 10.61
C LYS A 272 -1.69 40.69 9.43
N ASP A 273 -1.17 40.89 8.22
CA ASP A 273 -1.90 40.76 6.98
C ASP A 273 -1.67 39.38 6.35
N ASP A 274 -2.63 38.97 5.53
CA ASP A 274 -2.54 37.73 4.76
C ASP A 274 -1.41 37.80 3.72
N ILE A 275 -0.65 36.71 3.58
CA ILE A 275 0.42 36.61 2.58
C ILE A 275 -0.11 35.86 1.36
N ILE A 276 -0.13 36.52 0.21
CA ILE A 276 -0.63 35.94 -1.05
C ILE A 276 0.54 35.42 -1.87
N ILE A 277 0.60 34.10 -2.09
CA ILE A 277 1.54 33.45 -3.01
C ILE A 277 0.78 33.11 -4.29
N ASP A 278 1.18 33.70 -5.41
CA ASP A 278 0.65 33.37 -6.73
C ASP A 278 1.63 32.51 -7.53
N SER A 279 1.23 32.15 -8.74
CA SER A 279 2.07 31.37 -9.66
C SER A 279 3.38 32.07 -10.01
N ASP A 280 3.40 33.41 -10.09
CA ASP A 280 4.60 34.17 -10.43
C ASP A 280 5.66 34.06 -9.33
N ARG A 281 5.25 34.23 -8.06
CA ARG A 281 6.15 34.08 -6.90
C ARG A 281 6.73 32.66 -6.80
N ILE A 282 5.95 31.63 -7.10
CA ILE A 282 6.44 30.25 -7.16
C ILE A 282 7.46 30.08 -8.29
N LEU A 283 7.15 30.55 -9.50
CA LEU A 283 8.06 30.44 -10.64
C LEU A 283 9.37 31.21 -10.42
N ARG A 284 9.32 32.39 -9.81
CA ARG A 284 10.52 33.15 -9.40
C ARG A 284 11.38 32.36 -8.43
N ALA A 285 10.77 31.79 -7.39
CA ALA A 285 11.50 30.99 -6.41
C ALA A 285 12.19 29.77 -7.04
N LEU A 286 11.50 29.08 -7.95
CA LEU A 286 12.05 27.94 -8.71
C LEU A 286 13.15 28.36 -9.70
N ALA A 287 13.13 29.60 -10.18
CA ALA A 287 14.16 30.19 -11.03
C ALA A 287 15.31 30.85 -10.25
N TYR A 288 15.31 30.77 -8.91
CA TYR A 288 16.26 31.49 -8.03
C TYR A 288 16.25 33.02 -8.26
N VAL A 289 15.11 33.55 -8.71
CA VAL A 289 14.88 34.97 -8.91
C VAL A 289 14.33 35.56 -7.61
N PRO A 290 14.84 36.74 -7.15
CA PRO A 290 14.34 37.37 -5.93
C PRO A 290 12.83 37.62 -5.95
N ASP A 291 12.18 37.38 -4.80
CA ASP A 291 10.78 37.71 -4.52
C ASP A 291 10.59 39.23 -4.25
N SER A 292 11.21 40.05 -5.09
CA SER A 292 11.18 41.51 -5.04
C SER A 292 10.54 42.05 -6.33
N PRO A 293 9.89 43.23 -6.31
CA PRO A 293 9.38 43.90 -7.51
C PRO A 293 10.53 44.38 -8.41
N VAL A 294 11.22 43.43 -9.02
CA VAL A 294 12.25 43.65 -10.03
C VAL A 294 11.61 43.49 -11.40
N ASP A 295 11.76 44.50 -12.24
CA ASP A 295 11.43 44.39 -13.65
C ASP A 295 12.41 43.42 -14.33
N LEU A 296 11.90 42.25 -14.69
CA LEU A 296 12.68 41.19 -15.34
C LEU A 296 13.17 41.63 -16.73
N ASN A 297 12.42 42.49 -17.43
CA ASN A 297 12.82 42.97 -18.76
C ASN A 297 14.10 43.79 -18.72
N SER A 298 14.36 44.44 -17.59
CA SER A 298 15.59 45.19 -17.34
C SER A 298 16.79 44.30 -16.95
N HIS A 299 16.60 42.98 -16.77
CA HIS A 299 17.62 42.03 -16.33
C HIS A 299 17.61 40.75 -17.19
N PRO A 300 18.28 40.76 -18.36
CA PRO A 300 18.22 39.65 -19.34
C PRO A 300 18.55 38.27 -18.77
N THR A 301 19.51 38.18 -17.85
CA THR A 301 19.89 36.92 -17.19
C THR A 301 18.76 36.37 -16.32
N LEU A 302 18.11 37.22 -15.51
CA LEU A 302 17.00 36.81 -14.66
C LEU A 302 15.76 36.44 -15.49
N LEU A 303 15.51 37.19 -16.57
CA LEU A 303 14.46 36.87 -17.52
C LEU A 303 14.67 35.51 -18.19
N SER A 304 15.92 35.17 -18.55
CA SER A 304 16.25 33.86 -19.12
C SER A 304 15.94 32.72 -18.15
N LEU A 305 16.38 32.83 -16.88
CA LEU A 305 16.11 31.82 -15.85
C LEU A 305 14.61 31.66 -15.57
N TYR A 306 13.88 32.77 -15.51
CA TYR A 306 12.43 32.76 -15.34
C TYR A 306 11.73 32.07 -16.50
N ASN A 307 12.10 32.38 -17.74
CA ASN A 307 11.52 31.76 -18.94
C ASN A 307 11.83 30.25 -19.00
N GLU A 308 13.03 29.84 -18.57
CA GLU A 308 13.39 28.42 -18.48
C GLU A 308 12.51 27.69 -17.46
N ALA A 309 12.34 28.25 -16.26
CA ALA A 309 11.44 27.69 -15.25
C ALA A 309 10.00 27.63 -15.78
N GLN A 310 9.49 28.71 -16.39
CA GLN A 310 8.15 28.74 -16.96
C GLN A 310 7.97 27.66 -18.03
N ASN A 311 8.95 27.46 -18.92
CA ASN A 311 8.91 26.40 -19.93
C ASN A 311 8.91 25.00 -19.30
N ARG A 312 9.74 24.75 -18.28
CA ARG A 312 9.80 23.48 -17.54
C ARG A 312 8.44 23.14 -16.91
N TYR A 313 7.72 24.14 -16.42
CA TYR A 313 6.45 23.96 -15.70
C TYR A 313 5.19 24.19 -16.53
N LYS A 314 5.32 24.55 -17.81
CA LYS A 314 4.19 24.78 -18.72
C LYS A 314 3.29 23.54 -18.89
N LYS A 315 3.85 22.34 -18.72
CA LYS A 315 3.09 21.07 -18.78
C LYS A 315 2.05 20.90 -17.65
N TYR A 316 2.11 21.74 -16.62
CA TYR A 316 1.21 21.72 -15.48
C TYR A 316 0.10 22.77 -15.54
N VAL A 317 0.11 23.65 -16.54
CA VAL A 317 -0.85 24.74 -16.72
C VAL A 317 -1.97 24.31 -17.66
#